data_AF-A0A935BDS3-F1
#
_entry.id   AF-A0A935BDS3-F1
#
_cell.length_a   1.000
_cell.length_b   1.000
_cell.length_c   1.000
_cell.angle_alpha   90.00
_cell.angle_beta   90.00
_cell.angle_gamma   90.00
#
_symmetry.space_group_name_H-M   'P 1'
#
loop_
_entity.id
_entity.type
_entity.pdbx_description
1 polymer ?
#
loop_
_entity_poly.entity_id
_entity_poly.type
_entity_poly.pdbx_seq_one_letter_code
_entity_poly.pdbx_strand_id
1 'polypeptide(L)'
;MKQVRKNGAGIHISAGLSGYVAELSSAMLGAELGLPVTHLDSHASYIEHWLKLLKDDDRAILTAAAKAEEAASLLLKLGGKIIPEQSDDASDDAALAA
;
A
#
# COMPACT_ATOMS: atom_id res chain seq x y z
N MET A 1 43.30 15.57 1.38
CA MET A 1 41.97 16.12 1.00
C MET A 1 40.87 15.22 1.55
N LYS A 2 39.86 15.79 2.24
CA LYS A 2 38.68 15.06 2.75
C LYS A 2 37.74 14.74 1.60
N GLN A 3 37.50 13.46 1.32
CA GLN A 3 36.45 13.04 0.41
C GLN A 3 35.18 12.80 1.22
N VAL A 4 34.25 13.76 1.14
CA VAL A 4 32.89 13.68 1.67
C VAL A 4 32.16 12.56 0.93
N ARG A 5 31.88 11.46 1.62
CA ARG A 5 31.02 10.40 1.09
C ARG A 5 29.59 10.89 1.19
N LYS A 6 28.98 11.08 0.03
CA LYS A 6 27.58 11.50 -0.14
C LYS A 6 26.70 10.50 0.61
N ASN A 7 26.00 10.97 1.64
CA ASN A 7 24.91 10.25 2.27
C ASN A 7 23.75 10.20 1.27
N GLY A 8 23.80 9.23 0.36
CA GLY A 8 22.64 8.81 -0.39
C GLY A 8 21.70 8.14 0.60
N ALA A 9 20.66 8.86 1.02
CA ALA A 9 19.53 8.27 1.72
C ALA A 9 19.03 7.10 0.86
N GLY A 10 19.37 5.89 1.28
CA GLY A 10 18.92 4.67 0.64
C GLY A 10 17.41 4.59 0.81
N ILE A 11 16.67 4.92 -0.24
CA ILE A 11 15.29 4.47 -0.36
C ILE A 11 15.36 2.94 -0.27
N HIS A 12 14.74 2.39 0.77
CA HIS A 12 14.93 1.03 1.25
C HIS A 12 14.53 -0.01 0.19
N ILE A 13 15.49 -0.52 -0.59
CA ILE A 13 15.31 -1.67 -1.51
C ILE A 13 15.66 -3.00 -0.81
N SER A 14 15.40 -3.13 0.50
CA SER A 14 15.71 -4.35 1.26
C SER A 14 14.48 -4.99 1.93
N ALA A 15 13.26 -4.46 1.72
CA ALA A 15 12.06 -4.92 2.41
C ALA A 15 10.91 -5.39 1.48
N GLY A 16 11.15 -5.49 0.17
CA GLY A 16 10.13 -5.94 -0.80
C GLY A 16 8.90 -5.01 -0.85
N LEU A 17 7.71 -5.61 -0.92
CA LEU A 17 6.41 -4.90 -1.02
C LEU A 17 6.00 -4.11 0.23
N SER A 18 6.66 -4.31 1.38
CA SER A 18 6.21 -3.77 2.67
C SER A 18 6.19 -2.24 2.76
N GLY A 19 7.13 -1.55 2.09
CA GLY A 19 7.13 -0.08 2.02
C GLY A 19 5.89 0.47 1.32
N TYR A 20 5.50 -0.15 0.20
CA TYR A 20 4.31 0.22 -0.56
C TYR A 20 3.01 -0.04 0.21
N VAL A 21 2.95 -1.18 0.92
CA VAL A 21 1.82 -1.49 1.79
C VAL A 21 1.65 -0.40 2.86
N ALA A 22 2.73 -0.02 3.53
CA ALA A 22 2.68 1.01 4.57
C ALA A 22 2.27 2.39 4.03
N GLU A 23 2.82 2.81 2.89
CA GLU A 23 2.48 4.09 2.26
C GLU A 23 1.01 4.12 1.81
N LEU A 24 0.52 3.06 1.16
CA LEU A 24 -0.87 2.96 0.71
C LEU A 24 -1.84 2.92 1.91
N SER A 25 -1.55 2.14 2.95
CA SER A 25 -2.38 2.10 4.17
C SER A 25 -2.45 3.46 4.85
N SER A 26 -1.32 4.16 4.96
CA SER A 26 -1.29 5.51 5.55
C SER A 26 -2.13 6.49 4.74
N ALA A 27 -2.13 6.39 3.41
CA ALA A 27 -2.95 7.23 2.54
C ALA A 27 -4.45 6.92 2.70
N MET A 28 -4.83 5.64 2.74
CA MET A 28 -6.22 5.20 2.98
C MET A 28 -6.72 5.68 4.34
N LEU A 29 -5.93 5.51 5.40
CA LEU A 29 -6.25 6.01 6.74
C LEU A 29 -6.37 7.54 6.76
N GLY A 30 -5.47 8.23 6.08
CA GLY A 30 -5.52 9.68 5.96
C GLY A 30 -6.84 10.16 5.34
N ALA A 31 -7.26 9.51 4.24
CA ALA A 31 -8.54 9.80 3.59
C ALA A 31 -9.74 9.51 4.53
N GLU A 32 -9.73 8.34 5.19
CA GLU A 32 -10.80 7.92 6.09
C GLU A 32 -10.93 8.79 7.35
N LEU A 33 -9.82 9.33 7.86
CA LEU A 33 -9.80 10.18 9.04
C LEU A 33 -9.92 11.68 8.71
N GLY A 34 -9.99 12.04 7.42
CA GLY A 34 -10.04 13.43 6.98
C GLY A 34 -8.74 14.20 7.21
N LEU A 35 -7.59 13.50 7.23
CA LEU A 35 -6.28 14.13 7.38
C LEU A 35 -5.85 14.80 6.06
N PRO A 36 -5.21 15.98 6.14
CA PRO A 36 -4.79 16.71 4.94
C PRO A 36 -3.67 15.97 4.20
N VAL A 37 -3.88 15.68 2.92
CA VAL A 37 -2.94 14.97 2.03
C VAL A 37 -1.97 15.96 1.36
N THR A 38 -1.29 16.78 2.17
CA THR A 38 -0.57 17.99 1.69
C THR A 38 0.89 17.76 1.27
N HIS A 39 1.36 16.51 1.14
CA HIS A 39 2.78 16.20 0.94
C HIS A 39 3.11 15.46 -0.38
N LEU A 40 2.38 15.71 -1.47
CA LEU A 40 2.62 15.08 -2.77
C LEU A 40 3.65 15.81 -3.65
N ASP A 41 4.71 16.38 -3.07
CA ASP A 41 5.65 17.27 -3.80
C ASP A 41 6.77 16.56 -4.59
N SER A 42 6.59 15.31 -5.04
CA SER A 42 7.59 14.65 -5.89
C SER A 42 7.01 13.57 -6.80
N HIS A 43 6.59 13.98 -8.00
CA HIS A 43 5.87 13.13 -8.94
C HIS A 43 6.71 12.31 -9.94
N ALA A 44 7.98 12.69 -10.16
CA ALA A 44 8.78 12.08 -11.22
C ALA A 44 9.53 10.81 -10.78
N SER A 45 10.05 10.81 -9.54
CA SER A 45 10.97 9.78 -9.04
C SER A 45 10.29 8.42 -8.83
N TYR A 46 9.00 8.40 -8.52
CA TYR A 46 8.29 7.15 -8.29
C TYR A 46 7.97 6.42 -9.58
N ILE A 47 7.71 7.14 -10.70
CA ILE A 47 7.25 6.52 -11.96
C ILE A 47 8.28 5.49 -12.47
N GLU A 48 9.56 5.85 -12.44
CA GLU A 48 10.63 4.92 -12.82
C GLU A 48 10.67 3.68 -11.90
N HIS A 49 10.43 3.88 -10.60
CA HIS A 49 10.42 2.80 -9.63
C HIS A 49 9.21 1.85 -9.83
N TRP A 50 8.01 2.38 -10.05
CA TRP A 50 6.81 1.59 -10.35
C TRP A 50 6.97 0.82 -11.67
N LEU A 51 7.56 1.44 -12.70
CA LEU A 51 7.82 0.78 -13.97
C LEU A 51 8.80 -0.39 -13.83
N LYS A 52 9.79 -0.29 -12.93
CA LYS A 52 10.69 -1.40 -12.63
C LYS A 52 9.97 -2.51 -11.87
N LEU A 53 9.20 -2.16 -10.84
CA LEU A 53 8.43 -3.10 -10.04
C LEU A 53 7.42 -3.90 -10.90
N LEU A 54 6.69 -3.22 -11.78
CA LEU A 54 5.71 -3.84 -12.69
C LEU A 54 6.34 -4.72 -13.78
N LYS A 55 7.60 -4.48 -14.15
CA LYS A 55 8.33 -5.36 -15.07
C LYS A 55 8.76 -6.66 -14.40
N ASP A 56 9.05 -6.61 -13.10
CA ASP A 56 9.47 -7.77 -12.32
C ASP A 56 8.25 -8.60 -11.85
N ASP A 57 7.14 -7.95 -11.49
CA ASP A 57 5.87 -8.55 -11.08
C ASP A 57 4.70 -7.61 -11.40
N ASP A 58 3.88 -7.99 -12.38
CA ASP A 58 2.73 -7.21 -12.84
C ASP A 58 1.59 -7.15 -11.82
N ARG A 59 1.57 -8.07 -10.85
CA ARG A 59 0.59 -8.12 -9.75
C ARG A 59 1.09 -7.47 -8.47
N ALA A 60 2.32 -6.97 -8.45
CA ALA A 60 2.93 -6.40 -7.25
C ALA A 60 2.10 -5.23 -6.68
N ILE A 61 1.59 -4.34 -7.54
CA ILE A 61 0.76 -3.20 -7.10
C ILE A 61 -0.56 -3.68 -6.51
N LEU A 62 -1.25 -4.63 -7.17
CA LEU A 62 -2.51 -5.17 -6.68
C LEU A 62 -2.33 -5.92 -5.35
N THR A 63 -1.23 -6.64 -5.22
CA THR A 63 -0.86 -7.35 -3.99
C THR A 63 -0.54 -6.38 -2.85
N ALA A 64 0.19 -5.30 -3.13
CA ALA A 64 0.44 -4.25 -2.15
C ALA A 64 -0.87 -3.56 -1.74
N ALA A 65 -1.76 -3.26 -2.69
CA ALA A 65 -3.03 -2.60 -2.44
C ALA A 65 -3.97 -3.46 -1.57
N ALA A 66 -4.13 -4.75 -1.88
CA ALA A 66 -4.95 -5.67 -1.09
C ALA A 66 -4.45 -5.75 0.37
N LYS A 67 -3.13 -5.95 0.56
CA LYS A 67 -2.53 -5.97 1.90
C LYS A 67 -2.66 -4.63 2.63
N ALA A 68 -2.59 -3.53 1.89
CA ALA A 68 -2.74 -2.20 2.46
C ALA A 68 -4.17 -1.93 2.94
N GLU A 69 -5.15 -2.42 2.19
CA GLU A 69 -6.57 -2.35 2.53
C GLU A 69 -6.89 -3.20 3.76
N GLU A 70 -6.43 -4.46 3.82
CA GLU A 70 -6.54 -5.30 5.02
C GLU A 70 -5.97 -4.61 6.28
N ALA A 71 -4.78 -4.01 6.16
CA ALA A 71 -4.13 -3.31 7.27
C ALA A 71 -4.87 -2.03 7.69
N ALA A 72 -5.34 -1.23 6.74
CA ALA A 72 -6.11 -0.02 7.02
C ALA A 72 -7.46 -0.37 7.67
N SER A 73 -8.16 -1.37 7.12
CA SER A 73 -9.42 -1.89 7.63
C SER A 73 -9.28 -2.40 9.07
N LEU A 74 -8.21 -3.14 9.39
CA LEU A 74 -7.92 -3.57 10.75
C LEU A 74 -7.73 -2.38 11.70
N LEU A 75 -6.94 -1.38 11.32
CA LEU A 75 -6.64 -0.22 12.15
C LEU A 75 -7.89 0.63 12.42
N LEU A 76 -8.76 0.80 11.42
CA LEU A 76 -10.03 1.50 11.56
C LEU A 76 -11.00 0.74 12.47
N LYS A 77 -11.10 -0.59 12.32
CA LYS A 77 -11.89 -1.46 13.20
C LYS A 77 -11.41 -1.37 14.65
N LEU A 78 -10.09 -1.44 14.89
CA LEU A 78 -9.50 -1.26 16.23
C LEU A 78 -9.71 0.16 16.79
N GLY A 79 -9.73 1.18 15.92
CA GLY A 79 -10.03 2.56 16.26
C GLY A 79 -11.51 2.86 16.55
N GLY A 80 -12.39 1.85 16.52
CA GLY A 80 -13.83 1.99 16.80
C GLY A 80 -14.64 2.55 15.62
N LYS A 81 -14.06 2.63 14.42
CA LYS A 81 -14.78 3.03 13.20
C LYS A 81 -15.40 1.78 12.56
N ILE A 82 -16.73 1.70 12.56
CA ILE A 82 -17.45 0.65 11.83
C ILE A 82 -17.46 1.06 10.36
N ILE A 83 -16.59 0.44 9.56
CA ILE A 83 -16.69 0.52 8.11
C ILE A 83 -17.87 -0.38 7.72
N PRO A 84 -18.85 0.08 6.92
CA PRO A 84 -19.90 -0.79 6.43
C PRO A 84 -19.24 -1.93 5.65
N GLU A 85 -19.44 -3.17 6.12
CA GLU A 85 -18.94 -4.40 5.51
C GLU A 85 -19.28 -4.37 4.01
N GLN A 86 -18.26 -4.30 3.16
CA GLN A 86 -18.42 -4.59 1.75
C GLN A 86 -18.65 -6.11 1.71
N SER A 87 -19.87 -6.51 1.35
CA SER A 87 -20.27 -7.90 1.26
C SER A 87 -19.29 -8.67 0.37
N ASP A 88 -18.42 -9.48 0.98
CA ASP A 88 -17.81 -10.62 0.31
C ASP A 88 -18.93 -11.66 0.08
N ASP A 89 -19.79 -11.38 -0.90
CA ASP A 89 -20.58 -12.43 -1.53
C ASP A 89 -19.71 -13.11 -2.59
N ALA A 90 -18.64 -13.74 -2.11
CA ALA A 90 -18.00 -14.84 -2.81
C ALA A 90 -18.54 -16.14 -2.20
N SER A 91 -19.86 -16.32 -2.26
CA SER A 91 -20.44 -17.66 -2.22
C SER A 91 -20.09 -18.36 -3.53
N ASP A 92 -18.89 -18.93 -3.60
CA ASP A 92 -18.68 -20.08 -4.48
C ASP A 92 -19.51 -21.22 -3.88
N ASP A 93 -20.70 -21.40 -4.44
CA ASP A 93 -21.65 -22.49 -4.22
C ASP A 93 -21.05 -23.82 -4.72
N ALA A 94 -19.90 -24.18 -4.15
CA ALA A 94 -19.16 -25.40 -4.43
C ALA A 94 -19.42 -26.44 -3.33
N ALA A 95 -20.71 -26.76 -3.08
CA ALA A 95 -21.17 -28.10 -2.70
C ALA A 95 -22.67 -28.12 -2.34
N LEU A 96 -23.56 -28.50 -3.29
CA LEU A 96 -24.57 -29.57 -3.08
C LEU A 96 -25.34 -29.96 -4.36
N ALA A 97 -25.08 -31.18 -4.85
CA ALA A 97 -26.00 -32.12 -5.51
C ALA A 97 -26.94 -31.69 -6.67
N ALA A 98 -26.62 -32.16 -7.88
CA ALA A 98 -27.52 -32.93 -8.76
C ALA A 98 -26.70 -33.71 -9.81
#